data_AF-A0AB39U4X4-F1
#
_entry.id   AF-A0AB39U4X4-F1
#
_cell.length_a   1.000
_cell.length_b   1.000
_cell.length_c   1.000
_cell.angle_alpha   90.00
_cell.angle_beta   90.00
_cell.angle_gamma   90.00
#
_symmetry.space_group_name_H-M   'P 1'
#
loop_
_entity.id
_entity.type
_entity.pdbx_description
1 polymer ?
#
loop_
_entity_poly.entity_id
_entity_poly.type
_entity_poly.pdbx_seq_one_letter_code
_entity_poly.pdbx_strand_id
1 'polypeptide(L)'
;MNAAQEEQALNHISTGHDSSAPILVIDTSFGSTVGIVGQETIAERDSRSHVEHLEVNINQAVERAGLTLGNISTIVVGTGPAPFTGLRAGIVTAKALAFVTGASLVGQNVLEAEALWMAAQGLPASADTASDADSSDSPLQESNGADNGDAATHLVLAVNDARRKQLYWALYQVDPVSAQRSQAGKLLNTVNTVNTVMPMDIDYPDNIVDRVNTYIDDVAHEAGGDITVDVMGHGVERYADILQGIARLRTMHDGSLLEAGAQGVRTFAELALAHSAHGDDVEANPLYVRRPDVQVPNPLKRVVNAS
;
A
#
# COMPACT_ATOMS: atom_id res chain seq x y z
N MET A 1 8.56 -20.80 -27.33
CA MET A 1 9.62 -20.32 -26.42
C MET A 1 9.57 -21.22 -25.20
N ASN A 2 10.71 -21.71 -24.71
CA ASN A 2 10.74 -22.58 -23.53
C ASN A 2 10.81 -21.74 -22.24
N ALA A 3 10.51 -22.33 -21.09
CA ALA A 3 10.55 -21.68 -19.78
C ALA A 3 11.90 -20.99 -19.50
N ALA A 4 13.02 -21.52 -20.01
CA ALA A 4 14.34 -20.89 -19.88
C ALA A 4 14.51 -19.63 -20.75
N GLN A 5 13.80 -19.52 -21.88
CA GLN A 5 13.75 -18.29 -22.71
C GLN A 5 12.81 -17.25 -22.10
N GLU A 6 11.80 -17.68 -21.33
CA GLU A 6 10.90 -16.82 -20.57
C GLU A 6 11.57 -16.30 -19.28
N GLU A 7 12.35 -17.14 -18.61
CA GLU A 7 13.22 -16.79 -17.46
C GLU A 7 14.40 -15.89 -17.89
N GLN A 8 14.97 -16.10 -19.09
CA GLN A 8 15.94 -15.16 -19.67
C GLN A 8 15.29 -13.85 -20.14
N ALA A 9 14.01 -13.86 -20.54
CA ALA A 9 13.26 -12.65 -20.84
C ALA A 9 12.90 -11.88 -19.55
N LEU A 10 12.54 -12.57 -18.46
CA LEU A 10 12.30 -12.01 -17.13
C LEU A 10 13.59 -11.48 -16.49
N ASN A 11 14.72 -12.17 -16.67
CA ASN A 11 16.04 -11.67 -16.27
C ASN A 11 16.55 -10.52 -17.16
N HIS A 12 16.06 -10.40 -18.41
CA HIS A 12 16.30 -9.23 -19.26
C HIS A 12 15.29 -8.10 -19.07
N ILE A 13 14.17 -8.35 -18.38
CA ILE A 13 13.40 -7.31 -17.68
C ILE A 13 14.10 -7.04 -16.32
N SER A 14 15.43 -6.99 -16.35
CA SER A 14 16.18 -6.19 -15.39
C SER A 14 15.71 -4.77 -15.61
N THR A 15 14.80 -4.33 -14.75
CA THR A 15 14.41 -2.94 -14.61
C THR A 15 15.64 -2.06 -14.84
N GLY A 16 15.54 -1.07 -15.71
CA GLY A 16 16.62 -0.11 -15.98
C GLY A 16 16.93 0.79 -14.78
N HIS A 17 16.66 0.34 -13.56
CA HIS A 17 16.98 1.00 -12.32
C HIS A 17 18.22 0.37 -11.72
N ASP A 18 19.32 1.11 -11.77
CA ASP A 18 20.52 0.82 -11.01
C ASP A 18 20.12 0.71 -9.52
N SER A 19 20.32 -0.46 -8.91
CA SER A 19 20.02 -0.73 -7.49
C SER A 19 20.73 0.21 -6.48
N SER A 20 21.59 1.12 -6.98
CA SER A 20 22.24 2.19 -6.24
C SER A 20 21.57 3.56 -6.38
N ALA A 21 20.54 3.69 -7.23
CA ALA A 21 19.94 4.98 -7.57
C ALA A 21 18.98 5.47 -6.45
N PRO A 22 19.16 6.69 -5.91
CA PRO A 22 18.37 7.17 -4.78
C PRO A 22 16.88 7.33 -5.08
N ILE A 23 16.06 6.68 -4.24
CA ILE A 23 14.59 6.74 -4.30
C ILE A 23 14.07 7.60 -3.15
N LEU A 24 13.28 8.62 -3.47
CA LEU A 24 12.56 9.46 -2.52
C LEU A 24 11.11 8.97 -2.40
N VAL A 25 10.65 8.70 -1.19
CA VAL A 25 9.25 8.40 -0.88
C VAL A 25 8.59 9.63 -0.24
N ILE A 26 7.42 9.99 -0.74
CA ILE A 26 6.55 11.04 -0.19
C ILE A 26 5.15 10.48 -0.01
N ASP A 27 4.66 10.42 1.22
CA ASP A 27 3.25 10.11 1.48
C ASP A 27 2.62 11.19 2.35
N THR A 28 1.38 11.55 2.01
CA THR A 28 0.59 12.52 2.77
C THR A 28 -0.81 12.01 3.10
N SER A 29 -0.95 10.69 3.27
CA SER A 29 -2.26 10.04 3.35
C SER A 29 -2.95 10.18 4.71
N PHE A 30 -2.17 10.18 5.79
CA PHE A 30 -2.65 10.35 7.17
C PHE A 30 -1.99 11.55 7.89
N GLY A 31 -0.66 11.63 7.78
CA GLY A 31 0.16 12.78 8.14
C GLY A 31 1.06 13.11 6.95
N SER A 32 2.35 13.37 7.17
CA SER A 32 3.36 13.25 6.11
C SER A 32 4.45 12.29 6.53
N THR A 33 4.84 11.38 5.63
CA THR A 33 6.07 10.60 5.75
C THR A 33 6.95 10.90 4.54
N VAL A 34 8.19 11.26 4.80
CA VAL A 34 9.21 11.50 3.78
C VAL A 34 10.45 10.69 4.11
N GLY A 35 11.01 9.99 3.12
CA GLY A 35 12.21 9.20 3.35
C GLY A 35 12.98 8.89 2.07
N ILE A 36 14.30 8.81 2.19
CA ILE A 36 15.14 8.15 1.19
C ILE A 36 15.19 6.67 1.53
N VAL A 37 14.98 5.79 0.56
CA VAL A 37 15.02 4.34 0.79
C VAL A 37 16.36 3.94 1.41
N GLY A 38 16.32 3.23 2.54
CA GLY A 38 17.50 2.82 3.31
C GLY A 38 18.03 3.86 4.32
N GLN A 39 17.35 4.99 4.49
CA GLN A 39 17.70 6.04 5.46
C GLN A 39 16.61 6.20 6.52
N GLU A 40 16.94 6.90 7.63
CA GLU A 40 15.91 7.33 8.60
C GLU A 40 14.85 8.22 7.94
N THR A 41 13.60 8.00 8.33
CA THR A 41 12.45 8.70 7.79
C THR A 41 12.08 9.91 8.64
N ILE A 42 11.49 10.93 8.01
CA ILE A 42 10.90 12.08 8.68
C ILE A 42 9.38 11.94 8.60
N ALA A 43 8.74 11.88 9.76
CA ALA A 43 7.31 11.69 9.89
C ALA A 43 6.67 12.83 10.70
N GLU A 44 5.63 13.45 10.16
CA GLU A 44 4.77 14.38 10.87
C GLU A 44 3.36 13.82 10.97
N ARG A 45 2.80 13.84 12.18
CA ARG A 45 1.47 13.31 12.47
C ARG A 45 0.42 14.39 12.70
N ASP A 46 0.83 15.66 12.77
CA ASP A 46 -0.12 16.77 12.87
C ASP A 46 -0.76 17.04 11.50
N SER A 47 -2.01 16.64 11.38
CA SER A 47 -2.86 16.87 10.22
C SER A 47 -3.02 18.35 9.81
N ARG A 48 -2.58 19.31 10.63
CA ARG A 48 -2.64 20.76 10.35
C ARG A 48 -1.34 21.31 9.77
N SER A 49 -0.18 20.84 10.23
CA SER A 49 1.14 21.38 9.83
C SER A 49 1.88 20.53 8.80
N HIS A 50 1.54 19.25 8.64
CA HIS A 50 2.30 18.32 7.78
C HIS A 50 2.50 18.83 6.34
N VAL A 51 1.52 19.56 5.79
CA VAL A 51 1.63 20.18 4.45
C VAL A 51 2.60 21.36 4.45
N GLU A 52 2.59 22.18 5.51
CA GLU A 52 3.42 23.38 5.62
C GLU A 52 4.91 23.03 5.73
N HIS A 53 5.23 21.90 6.37
CA HIS A 53 6.60 21.42 6.53
C HIS A 53 7.06 20.44 5.45
N LEU A 54 6.20 20.04 4.51
CA LEU A 54 6.52 18.99 3.54
C LEU A 54 7.81 19.26 2.76
N GLU A 55 7.97 20.48 2.23
CA GLU A 55 9.18 20.90 1.51
C GLU A 55 10.42 20.86 2.41
N VAL A 56 10.29 21.33 3.66
CA VAL A 56 11.38 21.31 4.64
C VAL A 56 11.80 19.86 4.95
N ASN A 57 10.84 18.97 5.14
CA ASN A 57 11.09 17.56 5.44
C ASN A 57 11.72 16.82 4.26
N ILE A 58 11.34 17.16 3.02
CA ILE A 58 12.00 16.65 1.81
C ILE A 58 13.46 17.09 1.76
N ASN A 59 13.73 18.39 1.93
CA ASN A 59 15.10 18.89 1.92
C ASN A 59 15.93 18.23 3.03
N GLN A 60 15.40 18.12 4.25
CA GLN A 60 16.09 17.45 5.35
C GLN A 60 16.36 15.96 5.08
N ALA A 61 15.39 15.22 4.52
CA ALA A 61 15.58 13.80 4.22
C ALA A 61 16.69 13.59 3.17
N VAL A 62 16.71 14.43 2.14
CA VAL A 62 17.73 14.42 1.08
C VAL A 62 19.11 14.81 1.64
N GLU A 63 19.19 15.86 2.45
CA GLU A 63 20.43 16.32 3.08
C GLU A 63 21.00 15.29 4.07
N ARG A 64 20.15 14.65 4.89
CA ARG A 64 20.57 13.59 5.83
C ARG A 64 21.13 12.37 5.11
N ALA A 65 20.66 12.10 3.89
CA ALA A 65 21.21 11.06 3.03
C ALA A 65 22.53 11.47 2.34
N GLY A 66 23.02 12.70 2.54
CA GLY A 66 24.20 13.22 1.86
C GLY A 66 23.99 13.49 0.38
N LEU A 67 22.74 13.70 -0.04
CA LEU A 67 22.33 13.87 -1.43
C LEU A 67 21.91 15.32 -1.71
N THR A 68 21.73 15.61 -3.00
CA THR A 68 20.97 16.76 -3.49
C THR A 68 19.74 16.28 -4.24
N LEU A 69 18.74 17.16 -4.45
CA LEU A 69 17.54 16.80 -5.21
C LEU A 69 17.87 16.30 -6.63
N GLY A 70 18.95 16.79 -7.24
CA GLY A 70 19.42 16.33 -8.55
C GLY A 70 20.02 14.92 -8.55
N ASN A 71 20.26 14.31 -7.39
CA ASN A 71 20.70 12.92 -7.28
C ASN A 71 19.53 11.93 -7.22
N ILE A 72 18.30 12.41 -7.04
CA ILE A 72 17.11 11.54 -6.95
C ILE A 72 16.75 11.02 -8.33
N SER A 73 16.73 9.69 -8.49
CA SER A 73 16.37 9.04 -9.75
C SER A 73 14.88 8.72 -9.85
N THR A 74 14.26 8.40 -8.72
CA THR A 74 12.84 8.06 -8.63
C THR A 74 12.18 8.71 -7.42
N ILE A 75 10.96 9.19 -7.63
CA ILE A 75 10.06 9.65 -6.60
C ILE A 75 8.86 8.71 -6.57
N VAL A 76 8.65 8.06 -5.44
CA VAL A 76 7.44 7.27 -5.16
C VAL A 76 6.52 8.13 -4.30
N VAL A 77 5.25 8.27 -4.72
CA VAL A 77 4.27 9.09 -4.00
C VAL A 77 2.99 8.31 -3.68
N GLY A 78 2.49 8.47 -2.47
CA GLY A 78 1.19 7.91 -2.09
C GLY A 78 0.04 8.54 -2.87
N THR A 79 -0.78 7.70 -3.51
CA THR A 79 -1.94 8.13 -4.32
C THR A 79 -3.25 8.12 -3.56
N GLY A 80 -3.22 7.70 -2.30
CA GLY A 80 -4.38 7.63 -1.40
C GLY A 80 -4.84 6.19 -1.16
N PRO A 81 -5.98 6.03 -0.49
CA PRO A 81 -6.98 7.05 -0.18
C PRO A 81 -6.62 7.93 1.02
N ALA A 82 -7.04 9.19 0.99
CA ALA A 82 -6.74 10.17 2.01
C ALA A 82 -7.64 11.42 1.94
N PRO A 83 -7.72 12.24 3.00
CA PRO A 83 -8.36 13.55 2.95
C PRO A 83 -7.75 14.47 1.87
N PHE A 84 -8.62 15.19 1.16
CA PHE A 84 -8.31 15.93 -0.07
C PHE A 84 -7.07 16.84 -0.02
N THR A 85 -6.94 17.65 1.04
CA THR A 85 -5.87 18.66 1.12
C THR A 85 -4.49 18.05 1.24
N GLY A 86 -4.31 17.03 2.10
CA GLY A 86 -3.03 16.36 2.30
C GLY A 86 -2.60 15.62 1.04
N LEU A 87 -3.51 14.84 0.45
CA LEU A 87 -3.23 14.05 -0.74
C LEU A 87 -2.78 14.91 -1.93
N ARG A 88 -3.44 16.05 -2.16
CA ARG A 88 -3.04 16.99 -3.21
C ARG A 88 -1.66 17.57 -2.99
N ALA A 89 -1.35 17.97 -1.77
CA ALA A 89 -0.07 18.57 -1.45
C ALA A 89 1.09 17.61 -1.77
N GLY A 90 0.99 16.34 -1.34
CA GLY A 90 1.99 15.31 -1.63
C GLY A 90 2.18 15.07 -3.13
N ILE A 91 1.08 14.79 -3.84
CA ILE A 91 1.12 14.48 -5.28
C ILE A 91 1.63 15.66 -6.12
N VAL A 92 1.17 16.88 -5.84
CA VAL A 92 1.63 18.07 -6.59
C VAL A 92 3.10 18.34 -6.32
N THR A 93 3.55 18.20 -5.08
CA THR A 93 4.97 18.34 -4.70
C THR A 93 5.83 17.31 -5.43
N ALA A 94 5.43 16.04 -5.42
CA ALA A 94 6.14 14.96 -6.12
C ALA A 94 6.20 15.21 -7.64
N LYS A 95 5.10 15.64 -8.26
CA LYS A 95 5.05 16.03 -9.68
C LYS A 95 5.99 17.18 -10.02
N ALA A 96 5.99 18.23 -9.19
CA ALA A 96 6.87 19.38 -9.38
C ALA A 96 8.36 18.98 -9.26
N LEU A 97 8.70 18.19 -8.24
CA LEU A 97 10.06 17.69 -8.05
C LEU A 97 10.50 16.82 -9.22
N ALA A 98 9.69 15.84 -9.63
CA ALA A 98 9.99 14.98 -10.78
C ALA A 98 10.21 15.79 -12.06
N PHE A 99 9.37 16.82 -12.30
CA PHE A 99 9.52 17.70 -13.45
C PHE A 99 10.85 18.48 -13.44
N VAL A 100 11.28 18.97 -12.27
CA VAL A 100 12.50 19.77 -12.15
C VAL A 100 13.77 18.92 -12.15
N THR A 101 13.74 17.73 -11.53
CA THR A 101 14.91 16.85 -11.41
C THR A 101 15.07 15.90 -12.60
N GLY A 102 13.99 15.63 -13.35
CA GLY A 102 13.94 14.59 -14.38
C GLY A 102 13.77 13.17 -13.80
N ALA A 103 13.48 13.05 -12.50
CA ALA A 103 13.25 11.77 -11.84
C ALA A 103 12.00 11.08 -12.38
N SER A 104 12.00 9.75 -12.41
CA SER A 104 10.80 8.95 -12.62
C SER A 104 9.81 9.17 -11.48
N LEU A 105 8.52 9.27 -11.79
CA LEU A 105 7.46 9.45 -10.81
C LEU A 105 6.55 8.23 -10.82
N VAL A 106 6.38 7.60 -9.67
CA VAL A 106 5.60 6.38 -9.49
C VAL A 106 4.57 6.61 -8.37
N GLY A 107 3.29 6.40 -8.67
CA GLY A 107 2.22 6.41 -7.68
C GLY A 107 2.08 5.06 -6.98
N GLN A 108 1.78 5.07 -5.67
CA GLN A 108 1.54 3.86 -4.89
C GLN A 108 0.26 3.97 -4.08
N ASN A 109 -0.60 2.94 -4.18
CA ASN A 109 -1.77 2.78 -3.32
C ASN A 109 -1.33 2.44 -1.90
N VAL A 110 -1.74 3.24 -0.92
CA VAL A 110 -1.31 3.03 0.47
C VAL A 110 -1.95 1.80 1.09
N LEU A 111 -3.23 1.51 0.82
CA LEU A 111 -3.92 0.38 1.44
C LEU A 111 -3.37 -0.97 0.98
N GLU A 112 -2.91 -1.06 -0.26
CA GLU A 112 -2.26 -2.25 -0.78
C GLU A 112 -0.92 -2.51 -0.08
N ALA A 113 -0.15 -1.44 0.16
CA ALA A 113 1.09 -1.52 0.90
C ALA A 113 0.87 -1.92 2.37
N GLU A 114 -0.21 -1.41 3.00
CA GLU A 114 -0.63 -1.86 4.34
C GLU A 114 -0.97 -3.36 4.34
N ALA A 115 -1.71 -3.83 3.34
CA ALA A 115 -2.09 -5.23 3.25
C ALA A 115 -0.87 -6.16 3.12
N LEU A 116 0.07 -5.80 2.24
CA LEU A 116 1.34 -6.52 2.09
C LEU A 116 2.12 -6.56 3.42
N TRP A 117 2.22 -5.41 4.09
CA TRP A 117 2.95 -5.26 5.34
C TRP A 117 2.34 -6.11 6.47
N MET A 118 1.01 -6.11 6.60
CA MET A 118 0.31 -6.90 7.60
C MET A 118 0.52 -8.41 7.38
N ALA A 119 0.40 -8.87 6.14
CA ALA A 119 0.54 -10.27 5.81
C ALA A 119 1.94 -10.81 6.09
N ALA A 120 2.97 -10.00 5.85
CA ALA A 120 4.35 -10.38 6.14
C ALA A 120 4.63 -10.57 7.64
N GLN A 121 3.89 -9.88 8.52
CA GLN A 121 4.00 -10.04 9.98
C GLN A 121 3.15 -11.19 10.53
N GLY A 122 2.25 -11.75 9.71
CA GLY A 122 1.02 -12.34 10.19
C GLY A 122 1.00 -13.86 10.35
N LEU A 123 1.48 -14.63 9.38
CA LEU A 123 1.38 -16.09 9.47
C LEU A 123 2.69 -16.73 9.92
N PRO A 124 2.70 -17.56 10.99
CA PRO A 124 3.81 -18.48 11.15
C PRO A 124 3.89 -19.30 9.87
N ALA A 125 5.07 -19.39 9.27
CA ALA A 125 5.31 -20.32 8.17
C ALA A 125 4.70 -21.66 8.59
N SER A 126 3.83 -22.22 7.76
CA SER A 126 3.30 -23.56 8.01
C SER A 126 4.48 -24.45 8.38
N ALA A 127 4.37 -25.15 9.51
CA ALA A 127 5.48 -25.88 10.14
C ALA A 127 6.01 -27.06 9.30
N ASP A 128 5.63 -27.16 8.02
CA ASP A 128 5.93 -28.26 7.10
C ASP A 128 7.07 -27.96 6.11
N THR A 129 7.83 -26.87 6.29
CA THR A 129 9.06 -26.60 5.50
C THR A 129 10.36 -26.61 6.32
N ALA A 130 10.30 -27.04 7.58
CA ALA A 130 11.48 -27.25 8.43
C ALA A 130 12.20 -28.59 8.13
N SER A 131 12.63 -28.76 6.87
CA SER A 131 13.77 -29.56 6.41
C SER A 131 14.12 -29.00 5.04
N ASP A 132 15.15 -28.18 4.87
CA ASP A 132 16.53 -28.65 4.92
C ASP A 132 17.47 -27.50 5.28
N ALA A 133 18.07 -27.60 6.46
CA ALA A 133 19.38 -27.02 6.70
C ALA A 133 20.42 -28.00 6.14
N ASP A 134 21.31 -27.48 5.30
CA ASP A 134 22.54 -28.11 4.80
C ASP A 134 22.43 -28.94 3.50
N SER A 135 22.44 -28.26 2.35
CA SER A 135 23.21 -28.70 1.19
C SER A 135 23.47 -27.56 0.20
N SER A 136 24.74 -27.40 -0.14
CA SER A 136 25.28 -26.60 -1.23
C SER A 136 24.54 -26.76 -2.56
N ASP A 137 24.38 -25.64 -3.27
CA ASP A 137 24.32 -25.51 -4.74
C ASP A 137 23.43 -26.54 -5.47
N SER A 138 22.13 -26.22 -5.61
CA SER A 138 21.25 -26.92 -6.55
C SER A 138 20.22 -25.94 -7.15
N PRO A 139 19.95 -26.01 -8.47
CA PRO A 139 19.17 -25.00 -9.18
C PRO A 139 17.67 -25.10 -8.89
N LEU A 140 17.02 -23.94 -8.97
CA LEU A 140 15.58 -23.69 -8.84
C LEU A 140 14.74 -24.84 -9.40
N GLN A 141 14.08 -25.58 -8.51
CA GLN A 141 12.99 -26.46 -8.89
C GLN A 141 11.70 -25.66 -8.74
N GLU A 142 11.26 -25.04 -9.84
CA GLU A 142 9.88 -24.58 -9.96
C GLU A 142 8.97 -25.80 -9.83
N SER A 143 8.20 -25.86 -8.75
CA SER A 143 7.12 -26.83 -8.60
C SER A 143 5.97 -26.45 -9.52
N ASN A 144 6.11 -26.76 -10.81
CA ASN A 144 4.98 -26.92 -11.72
C ASN A 144 4.27 -28.23 -11.36
N GLY A 145 3.24 -28.15 -10.52
CA GLY A 145 2.39 -29.31 -10.23
C GLY A 145 1.55 -29.14 -8.98
N ALA A 146 0.28 -28.79 -9.20
CA ALA A 146 -0.89 -29.22 -8.42
C ALA A 146 -0.61 -30.03 -7.15
N ASP A 147 -0.35 -29.33 -6.05
CA ASP A 147 -0.62 -29.82 -4.70
C ASP A 147 -1.66 -28.87 -4.09
N ASN A 148 -2.92 -29.05 -4.49
CA ASN A 148 -4.07 -28.35 -3.90
C ASN A 148 -4.40 -28.98 -2.54
N GLY A 149 -3.43 -28.94 -1.61
CA GLY A 149 -3.70 -29.07 -0.20
C GLY A 149 -4.25 -27.73 0.29
N ASP A 150 -5.59 -27.59 0.27
CA ASP A 150 -6.42 -26.58 0.93
C ASP A 150 -5.64 -25.34 1.46
N ALA A 151 -5.11 -24.52 0.54
CA ALA A 151 -4.26 -23.40 0.91
C ALA A 151 -5.13 -22.35 1.62
N ALA A 152 -4.87 -22.12 2.91
CA ALA A 152 -5.62 -21.17 3.72
C ALA A 152 -5.65 -19.79 3.03
N THR A 153 -6.85 -19.26 2.82
CA THR A 153 -7.04 -17.94 2.22
C THR A 153 -6.79 -16.88 3.28
N HIS A 154 -5.77 -16.06 3.08
CA HIS A 154 -5.47 -14.94 3.96
C HIS A 154 -5.98 -13.65 3.36
N LEU A 155 -6.92 -13.02 4.06
CA LEU A 155 -7.49 -11.73 3.70
C LEU A 155 -6.93 -10.63 4.62
N VAL A 156 -6.66 -9.48 4.04
CA VAL A 156 -6.34 -8.26 4.80
C VAL A 156 -7.31 -7.16 4.40
N LEU A 157 -8.09 -6.70 5.39
CA LEU A 157 -8.89 -5.48 5.30
C LEU A 157 -7.99 -4.30 5.69
N ALA A 158 -7.51 -3.58 4.69
CA ALA A 158 -6.75 -2.36 4.90
C ALA A 158 -7.71 -1.17 4.99
N VAL A 159 -7.56 -0.32 6.01
CA VAL A 159 -8.44 0.82 6.27
C VAL A 159 -7.68 2.11 6.56
N ASN A 160 -8.31 3.25 6.32
CA ASN A 160 -7.83 4.56 6.78
C ASN A 160 -9.02 5.42 7.24
N ASP A 161 -8.86 6.18 8.33
CA ASP A 161 -9.90 7.08 8.85
C ASP A 161 -10.29 8.14 7.81
N ALA A 162 -11.47 7.99 7.21
CA ALA A 162 -12.00 8.94 6.24
C ALA A 162 -12.65 10.16 6.93
N ARG A 163 -12.61 10.24 8.26
CA ARG A 163 -13.35 11.20 9.08
C ARG A 163 -14.86 11.02 8.90
N ARG A 164 -15.65 11.74 9.69
CA ARG A 164 -17.14 11.72 9.62
C ARG A 164 -17.72 10.31 9.81
N LYS A 165 -17.10 9.52 10.70
CA LYS A 165 -17.52 8.15 11.05
C LYS A 165 -17.42 7.13 9.91
N GLN A 166 -16.60 7.39 8.91
CA GLN A 166 -16.37 6.50 7.78
C GLN A 166 -14.90 6.07 7.72
N LEU A 167 -14.66 4.94 7.06
CA LEU A 167 -13.34 4.44 6.71
C LEU A 167 -13.21 4.43 5.19
N TYR A 168 -12.05 4.85 4.70
CA TYR A 168 -11.56 4.38 3.42
C TYR A 168 -11.09 2.94 3.61
N TRP A 169 -11.38 2.04 2.69
CA TRP A 169 -11.04 0.64 2.86
C TRP A 169 -10.88 -0.08 1.54
N ALA A 170 -10.15 -1.19 1.56
CA ALA A 170 -10.07 -2.18 0.49
C ALA A 170 -9.82 -3.55 1.12
N LEU A 171 -10.28 -4.61 0.45
CA LEU A 171 -10.05 -5.98 0.87
C LEU A 171 -9.08 -6.64 -0.11
N TYR A 172 -8.02 -7.22 0.42
CA TYR A 172 -6.99 -7.91 -0.35
C TYR A 172 -6.90 -9.37 0.07
N GLN A 173 -6.64 -10.25 -0.89
CA GLN A 173 -6.13 -11.58 -0.63
C GLN A 173 -4.62 -11.54 -0.80
N VAL A 174 -3.88 -12.01 0.20
CA VAL A 174 -2.41 -11.90 0.22
C VAL A 174 -1.81 -13.30 0.39
N ASP A 175 -0.78 -13.64 -0.39
CA ASP A 175 0.05 -14.82 -0.12
C ASP A 175 1.09 -14.49 0.97
N PRO A 176 0.96 -15.03 2.19
CA PRO A 176 1.82 -14.67 3.32
C PRO A 176 3.29 -15.06 3.10
N VAL A 177 3.54 -16.18 2.40
CA VAL A 177 4.90 -16.67 2.15
C VAL A 177 5.60 -15.74 1.15
N SER A 178 4.89 -15.28 0.13
CA SER A 178 5.41 -14.29 -0.81
C SER A 178 5.59 -12.91 -0.17
N ALA A 179 4.69 -12.50 0.73
CA ALA A 179 4.84 -11.27 1.52
C ALA A 179 6.07 -11.29 2.45
N GLN A 180 6.34 -12.42 3.13
CA GLN A 180 7.52 -12.58 3.98
C GLN A 180 8.83 -12.56 3.19
N ARG A 181 8.88 -13.22 2.02
CA ARG A 181 10.05 -13.21 1.14
C ARG A 181 10.37 -11.80 0.62
N SER A 182 9.34 -11.01 0.32
CA SER A 182 9.46 -9.60 -0.04
C SER A 182 10.15 -8.78 1.07
N GLN A 183 9.70 -8.89 2.33
CA GLN A 183 10.32 -8.16 3.44
C GLN A 183 11.79 -8.53 3.71
N ALA A 184 12.22 -9.74 3.32
CA ALA A 184 13.61 -10.17 3.42
C ALA A 184 14.54 -9.60 2.32
N GLY A 185 14.04 -8.70 1.46
CA GLY A 185 14.81 -8.03 0.41
C GLY A 185 15.11 -8.90 -0.82
N LYS A 186 14.34 -9.98 -1.02
CA LYS A 186 14.33 -10.74 -2.28
C LYS A 186 13.31 -10.11 -3.24
N LEU A 187 13.61 -10.15 -4.55
CA LEU A 187 12.80 -9.55 -5.63
C LEU A 187 11.29 -9.78 -5.40
N LEU A 188 10.56 -8.68 -5.25
CA LEU A 188 9.11 -8.65 -5.24
C LEU A 188 8.59 -9.12 -6.60
N ASN A 189 7.90 -10.26 -6.63
CA ASN A 189 7.02 -10.63 -7.74
C ASN A 189 5.60 -10.23 -7.33
N THR A 190 5.20 -8.98 -7.59
CA THR A 190 3.92 -8.44 -7.08
C THR A 190 2.71 -9.10 -7.72
N VAL A 191 2.84 -9.63 -8.94
CA VAL A 191 1.74 -10.23 -9.73
C VAL A 191 1.04 -11.38 -8.99
N ASN A 192 1.71 -12.04 -8.05
CA ASN A 192 1.12 -13.15 -7.28
C ASN A 192 1.02 -12.89 -5.77
N THR A 193 1.38 -11.71 -5.28
CA THR A 193 1.51 -11.49 -3.83
C THR A 193 0.28 -10.84 -3.20
N VAL A 194 -0.30 -9.80 -3.83
CA VAL A 194 -1.45 -9.06 -3.28
C VAL A 194 -2.51 -8.94 -4.37
N ASN A 195 -3.67 -9.56 -4.14
CA ASN A 195 -4.80 -9.55 -5.07
C ASN A 195 -5.93 -8.69 -4.50
N THR A 196 -6.42 -7.72 -5.27
CA THR A 196 -7.57 -6.93 -4.87
C THR A 196 -8.84 -7.77 -4.96
N VAL A 197 -9.48 -8.01 -3.82
CA VAL A 197 -10.76 -8.73 -3.71
C VAL A 197 -11.93 -7.75 -3.78
N MET A 198 -11.86 -6.70 -2.96
CA MET A 198 -12.79 -5.58 -3.04
C MET A 198 -11.98 -4.31 -3.28
N PRO A 199 -12.28 -3.57 -4.37
CA PRO A 199 -11.56 -2.36 -4.68
C PRO A 199 -11.82 -1.31 -3.61
N MET A 200 -10.92 -0.32 -3.60
CA MET A 200 -10.97 0.78 -2.66
C MET A 200 -12.32 1.51 -2.67
N ASP A 201 -12.92 1.66 -1.50
CA ASP A 201 -14.22 2.29 -1.29
C ASP A 201 -14.23 3.13 0.01
N ILE A 202 -15.32 3.86 0.25
CA ILE A 202 -15.56 4.61 1.49
C ILE A 202 -16.93 4.27 2.05
N ASP A 203 -16.97 3.81 3.30
CA ASP A 203 -18.25 3.48 3.93
C ASP A 203 -18.18 3.58 5.46
N TYR A 204 -19.34 3.40 6.12
CA TYR A 204 -19.42 3.25 7.57
C TYR A 204 -18.89 1.88 8.00
N PRO A 205 -18.21 1.78 9.17
CA PRO A 205 -17.65 0.52 9.65
C PRO A 205 -18.63 -0.66 9.64
N ASP A 206 -19.89 -0.46 10.09
CA ASP A 206 -20.89 -1.54 10.11
C ASP A 206 -21.18 -2.10 8.70
N ASN A 207 -21.33 -1.22 7.71
CA ASN A 207 -21.54 -1.62 6.32
C ASN A 207 -20.32 -2.37 5.74
N ILE A 208 -19.10 -1.98 6.15
CA ILE A 208 -17.88 -2.67 5.74
C ILE A 208 -17.86 -4.08 6.31
N VAL A 209 -18.16 -4.24 7.60
CA VAL A 209 -18.25 -5.55 8.26
C VAL A 209 -19.28 -6.45 7.56
N ASP A 210 -20.47 -5.93 7.28
CA ASP A 210 -21.52 -6.68 6.58
C ASP A 210 -21.06 -7.16 5.19
N ARG A 211 -20.40 -6.29 4.41
CA ARG A 211 -19.88 -6.61 3.08
C ARG A 211 -18.76 -7.65 3.14
N VAL A 212 -17.82 -7.48 4.05
CA VAL A 212 -16.69 -8.43 4.24
C VAL A 212 -17.22 -9.79 4.67
N ASN A 213 -18.15 -9.84 5.62
CA ASN A 213 -18.75 -11.09 6.09
C ASN A 213 -19.54 -11.81 4.99
N THR A 214 -20.29 -11.06 4.18
CA THR A 214 -21.01 -11.62 3.02
C THR A 214 -20.04 -12.30 2.06
N TYR A 215 -18.91 -11.66 1.74
CA TYR A 215 -17.89 -12.26 0.88
C TYR A 215 -17.24 -13.51 1.50
N ILE A 216 -16.96 -13.48 2.80
CA ILE A 216 -16.40 -14.64 3.51
C ILE A 216 -17.36 -15.83 3.44
N ASP A 217 -18.66 -15.59 3.64
CA ASP A 217 -19.69 -16.62 3.53
C ASP A 217 -19.76 -17.19 2.11
N ASP A 218 -19.70 -16.34 1.08
CA ASP A 218 -19.69 -16.76 -0.32
C ASP A 218 -18.46 -17.63 -0.64
N VAL A 219 -17.26 -17.19 -0.27
CA VAL A 219 -16.01 -17.95 -0.51
C VAL A 219 -15.98 -19.24 0.30
N ALA A 220 -16.40 -19.22 1.56
CA ALA A 220 -16.46 -20.41 2.40
C ALA A 220 -17.43 -21.46 1.83
N HIS A 221 -18.51 -21.02 1.18
CA HIS A 221 -19.46 -21.91 0.51
C HIS A 221 -18.87 -22.57 -0.74
N GLU A 222 -18.05 -21.85 -1.50
CA GLU A 222 -17.50 -22.31 -2.79
C GLU A 222 -16.20 -23.12 -2.65
N ALA A 223 -15.28 -22.70 -1.78
CA ALA A 223 -13.91 -23.21 -1.74
C ALA A 223 -13.64 -24.21 -0.61
N GLY A 224 -14.45 -24.24 0.45
CA GLY A 224 -14.34 -25.21 1.55
C GLY A 224 -13.09 -25.09 2.44
N GLY A 225 -12.21 -24.11 2.21
CA GLY A 225 -10.94 -23.94 2.92
C GLY A 225 -10.97 -23.00 4.12
N ASP A 226 -9.86 -22.97 4.88
CA ASP A 226 -9.68 -22.07 6.02
C ASP A 226 -9.49 -20.62 5.53
N ILE A 227 -10.23 -19.69 6.14
CA ILE A 227 -10.16 -18.26 5.82
C ILE A 227 -9.75 -17.54 7.10
N THR A 228 -8.78 -16.64 6.98
CA THR A 228 -8.39 -15.74 8.07
C THR A 228 -8.43 -14.30 7.59
N VAL A 229 -8.85 -13.39 8.48
CA VAL A 229 -8.92 -11.96 8.18
C VAL A 229 -8.09 -11.17 9.19
N ASP A 230 -7.18 -10.36 8.68
CA ASP A 230 -6.53 -9.30 9.44
C ASP A 230 -7.10 -7.94 9.08
N VAL A 231 -7.06 -7.00 10.02
CA VAL A 231 -7.39 -5.60 9.76
C VAL A 231 -6.18 -4.73 10.07
N MET A 232 -5.78 -3.87 9.15
CA MET A 232 -4.67 -2.94 9.35
C MET A 232 -5.05 -1.53 8.91
N GLY A 233 -4.56 -0.54 9.65
CA GLY A 233 -4.55 0.85 9.22
C GLY A 233 -5.18 1.80 10.23
N HIS A 234 -5.08 3.09 9.95
CA HIS A 234 -5.54 4.10 10.91
C HIS A 234 -7.06 4.11 11.05
N GLY A 235 -7.55 4.13 12.30
CA GLY A 235 -8.97 4.12 12.62
C GLY A 235 -9.46 2.75 13.11
N VAL A 236 -8.62 1.72 13.04
CA VAL A 236 -8.90 0.41 13.63
C VAL A 236 -9.24 0.52 15.12
N GLU A 237 -8.43 1.22 15.92
CA GLU A 237 -8.66 1.36 17.36
C GLU A 237 -9.96 2.13 17.62
N ARG A 238 -10.23 3.17 16.82
CA ARG A 238 -11.44 4.00 16.96
C ARG A 238 -12.74 3.21 16.74
N TYR A 239 -12.73 2.25 15.81
CA TYR A 239 -13.91 1.47 15.44
C TYR A 239 -13.77 0.00 15.84
N ALA A 240 -12.91 -0.31 16.80
CA ALA A 240 -12.58 -1.67 17.20
C ALA A 240 -13.82 -2.49 17.61
N ASP A 241 -14.77 -1.89 18.34
CA ASP A 241 -16.01 -2.56 18.77
C ASP A 241 -16.86 -3.04 17.58
N ILE A 242 -16.84 -2.32 16.45
CA ILE A 242 -17.57 -2.69 15.24
C ILE A 242 -16.75 -3.69 14.42
N LEU A 243 -15.45 -3.41 14.22
CA LEU A 243 -14.55 -4.24 13.42
C LEU A 243 -14.34 -5.64 14.02
N GLN A 244 -14.51 -5.80 15.34
CA GLN A 244 -14.56 -7.12 16.00
C GLN A 244 -15.70 -8.02 15.47
N GLY A 245 -16.69 -7.47 14.78
CA GLY A 245 -17.78 -8.21 14.13
C GLY A 245 -17.37 -8.91 12.83
N ILE A 246 -16.14 -8.74 12.35
CA ILE A 246 -15.64 -9.43 11.15
C ILE A 246 -15.52 -10.93 11.45
N ALA A 247 -16.15 -11.75 10.60
CA ALA A 247 -16.04 -13.19 10.65
C ALA A 247 -14.60 -13.61 10.37
N ARG A 248 -14.11 -14.66 11.05
CA ARG A 248 -12.75 -15.18 10.90
C ARG A 248 -11.64 -14.14 11.18
N LEU A 249 -11.97 -13.09 11.94
CA LEU A 249 -11.00 -12.10 12.40
C LEU A 249 -9.92 -12.76 13.24
N ARG A 250 -8.66 -12.54 12.87
CA ARG A 250 -7.48 -13.07 13.55
C ARG A 250 -6.81 -11.99 14.39
N THR A 251 -6.48 -10.85 13.80
CA THR A 251 -5.88 -9.72 14.51
C THR A 251 -6.23 -8.38 13.86
N MET A 252 -6.11 -7.32 14.64
CA MET A 252 -6.30 -5.94 14.22
C MET A 252 -5.09 -5.09 14.63
N HIS A 253 -4.63 -4.21 13.75
CA HIS A 253 -3.50 -3.32 13.99
C HIS A 253 -3.84 -1.87 13.58
N ASP A 254 -3.87 -0.96 14.55
CA ASP A 254 -3.94 0.49 14.26
C ASP A 254 -2.53 1.04 14.07
N GLY A 255 -2.28 1.59 12.89
CA GLY A 255 -0.98 2.11 12.48
C GLY A 255 -0.78 1.97 10.98
N SER A 256 0.31 2.53 10.47
CA SER A 256 0.68 2.45 9.05
C SER A 256 2.07 1.81 8.86
N LEU A 257 2.30 1.12 7.74
CA LEU A 257 3.63 0.64 7.37
C LEU A 257 4.63 1.81 7.34
N LEU A 258 4.19 3.01 6.96
CA LEU A 258 5.02 4.21 6.87
C LEU A 258 5.43 4.76 8.24
N GLU A 259 4.97 4.14 9.34
CA GLU A 259 5.45 4.38 10.69
C GLU A 259 6.57 3.43 11.11
N ALA A 260 6.81 2.36 10.36
CA ALA A 260 7.90 1.39 10.58
C ALA A 260 9.28 1.88 10.10
N GLY A 261 9.45 3.20 9.96
CA GLY A 261 10.70 3.84 9.58
C GLY A 261 11.23 3.40 8.22
N ALA A 262 12.55 3.18 8.14
CA ALA A 262 13.25 2.86 6.91
C ALA A 262 12.71 1.60 6.21
N GLN A 263 12.27 0.60 6.99
CA GLN A 263 11.74 -0.65 6.45
C GLN A 263 10.39 -0.43 5.78
N GLY A 264 9.49 0.32 6.41
CA GLY A 264 8.19 0.67 5.85
C GLY A 264 8.31 1.45 4.53
N VAL A 265 9.16 2.48 4.52
CA VAL A 265 9.46 3.28 3.31
C VAL A 265 10.06 2.41 2.20
N ARG A 266 10.93 1.46 2.54
CA ARG A 266 11.49 0.51 1.58
C ARG A 266 10.40 -0.38 0.98
N THR A 267 9.58 -1.02 1.80
CA THR A 267 8.48 -1.88 1.31
C THR A 267 7.51 -1.11 0.43
N PHE A 268 7.17 0.13 0.81
CA PHE A 268 6.31 1.00 0.02
C PHE A 268 6.90 1.30 -1.38
N ALA A 269 8.20 1.63 -1.44
CA ALA A 269 8.89 1.90 -2.69
C ALA A 269 9.05 0.64 -3.58
N GLU A 270 9.42 -0.49 -2.98
CA GLU A 270 9.63 -1.74 -3.73
C GLU A 270 8.33 -2.25 -4.34
N LEU A 271 7.20 -2.15 -3.64
CA LEU A 271 5.88 -2.47 -4.19
C LEU A 271 5.55 -1.60 -5.40
N ALA A 272 5.77 -0.28 -5.31
CA ALA A 272 5.52 0.67 -6.39
C ALA A 272 6.37 0.39 -7.63
N LEU A 273 7.66 0.10 -7.41
CA LEU A 273 8.58 -0.23 -8.49
C LEU A 273 8.23 -1.56 -9.16
N ALA A 274 7.77 -2.55 -8.41
CA ALA A 274 7.33 -3.81 -8.96
C ALA A 274 6.09 -3.61 -9.86
N HIS A 275 5.08 -2.86 -9.43
CA HIS A 275 3.95 -2.47 -10.31
C HIS A 275 4.42 -1.77 -11.59
N SER A 276 5.35 -0.82 -11.46
CA SER A 276 5.91 -0.13 -12.61
C SER A 276 6.65 -1.08 -13.56
N ALA A 277 7.35 -2.09 -13.04
CA ALA A 277 8.07 -3.09 -13.83
C ALA A 277 7.14 -4.06 -14.56
N HIS A 278 5.98 -4.36 -13.95
CA HIS A 278 4.94 -5.20 -14.55
C HIS A 278 4.07 -4.45 -15.57
N GLY A 279 4.19 -3.13 -15.65
CA GLY A 279 3.44 -2.29 -16.59
C GLY A 279 2.03 -1.93 -16.09
N ASP A 280 1.80 -2.02 -14.78
CA ASP A 280 0.56 -1.58 -14.15
C ASP A 280 0.42 -0.05 -14.22
N ASP A 281 -0.81 0.45 -14.02
CA ASP A 281 -1.06 1.89 -13.89
C ASP A 281 -0.50 2.40 -12.56
N VAL A 282 0.68 3.02 -12.65
CA VAL A 282 1.37 3.68 -11.54
C VAL A 282 1.35 5.20 -11.68
N GLU A 283 0.35 5.76 -12.38
CA GLU A 283 0.23 7.21 -12.47
C GLU A 283 0.02 7.84 -11.08
N ALA A 284 0.71 8.94 -10.83
CA ALA A 284 0.53 9.74 -9.61
C ALA A 284 -0.77 10.58 -9.67
N ASN A 285 -1.90 9.92 -9.89
CA ASN A 285 -3.22 10.54 -9.86
C ASN A 285 -3.89 10.28 -8.51
N PRO A 286 -4.54 11.30 -7.93
CA PRO A 286 -5.19 11.14 -6.64
C PRO A 286 -6.41 10.21 -6.73
N LEU A 287 -6.46 9.21 -5.85
CA LEU A 287 -7.61 8.34 -5.67
C LEU A 287 -8.62 8.97 -4.71
N TYR A 288 -9.47 9.86 -5.26
CA TYR A 288 -10.59 10.45 -4.49
C TYR A 288 -11.79 9.53 -4.49
N VAL A 289 -11.97 8.79 -3.40
CA VAL A 289 -13.11 7.89 -3.25
C VAL A 289 -14.36 8.62 -2.72
N ARG A 290 -14.15 9.68 -1.91
CA ARG A 290 -15.24 10.55 -1.46
C ARG A 290 -15.57 11.55 -2.57
N ARG A 291 -16.76 11.45 -3.16
CA ARG A 291 -17.29 12.51 -4.02
C ARG A 291 -17.46 13.79 -3.20
N PRO A 292 -17.10 14.98 -3.72
CA PRO A 292 -17.33 16.22 -3.00
C PRO A 292 -18.83 16.34 -2.69
N ASP A 293 -19.15 16.73 -1.46
CA ASP A 293 -20.51 17.08 -1.04
C ASP A 293 -20.96 18.33 -1.82
N VAL A 294 -21.28 18.20 -3.11
CA VAL A 294 -21.81 19.31 -3.92
C VAL A 294 -23.25 19.53 -3.48
N GLN A 295 -23.44 20.41 -2.49
CA GLN A 295 -24.75 21.01 -2.26
C GLN A 295 -25.00 22.05 -3.35
N VAL A 296 -26.12 21.90 -4.06
CA VAL A 296 -26.63 22.96 -4.94
C VAL A 296 -26.79 24.21 -4.08
N PRO A 297 -26.16 25.35 -4.43
CA PRO A 297 -26.32 26.58 -3.66
C PRO A 297 -27.80 26.92 -3.53
N ASN A 298 -28.24 27.31 -2.33
CA ASN A 298 -29.58 27.87 -2.18
C ASN A 298 -29.78 28.99 -3.21
N PRO A 299 -30.94 29.07 -3.87
CA PRO A 299 -31.21 30.12 -4.86
C PRO A 299 -30.93 31.49 -4.24
N LEU A 300 -30.26 32.36 -5.00
CA LEU A 300 -29.91 33.71 -4.58
C LEU A 300 -31.15 34.41 -4.02
N LYS A 301 -31.06 34.99 -2.81
CA LYS A 301 -32.13 35.80 -2.23
C LYS A 301 -32.49 36.90 -3.23
N ARG A 302 -33.72 36.91 -3.73
CA ARG A 302 -34.25 38.03 -4.51
C ARG A 302 -34.28 39.26 -3.61
N VAL A 303 -33.47 40.25 -3.94
CA VAL A 303 -33.60 41.59 -3.37
C VAL A 303 -34.85 42.20 -3.99
N VAL A 304 -35.93 42.25 -3.22
CA VAL A 304 -37.10 43.07 -3.57
C VAL A 304 -36.72 44.52 -3.29
N ASN A 305 -36.48 45.29 -4.36
CA ASN A 305 -36.40 46.74 -4.23
C ASN A 305 -37.81 47.24 -3.89
N ALA A 306 -37.99 47.79 -2.68
CA ALA A 306 -39.20 48.50 -2.32
C ALA A 306 -39.24 49.83 -3.09
N SER A 307 -40.27 50.00 -3.90
CA SER A 307 -40.63 51.28 -4.54
C SER A 307 -41.39 52.19 -3.58
#